data_AF-A0A535NLU6-F1
#
_entry.id   AF-A0A535NLU6-F1
#
_cell.length_a   1.000
_cell.length_b   1.000
_cell.length_c   1.000
_cell.angle_alpha   90.00
_cell.angle_beta   90.00
_cell.angle_gamma   90.00
#
_symmetry.space_group_name_H-M   'P 1'
#
loop_
_entity.id
_entity.type
_entity.pdbx_description
1 polymer ?
#
loop_
_entity_poly.entity_id
_entity_poly.type
_entity_poly.pdbx_seq_one_letter_code
_entity_poly.pdbx_strand_id
1 'polypeptide(L)'
;LWAIVPGVLRARWRVDEVVTTLMLNYVAILLTSWLVNYYFLAPDIANSMSPLIARQARLSSLLPPSQLTIAFVAALLVTGLYAYFFDRTRVGYELRMVGLNPRFARAVGIDLAGAVIIAFVISGILGGVAGGFQILGVNYRFIDHFSPGYGFTGIAVALLGRGHPVGIVLAALFFGALSSGGAMIQLFSDIPLDLINILQGTVMIFAVIELSRLPLVKRWLRHA
;
A
#
# COMPACT_ATOMS: atom_id res chain seq x y z
N LEU A 1 -6.97 1.29 13.33
CA LEU A 1 -8.36 1.59 13.72
C LEU A 1 -9.32 1.47 12.53
N TRP A 2 -9.11 2.23 11.45
CA TRP A 2 -10.01 2.23 10.28
C TRP A 2 -10.27 0.84 9.67
N ALA A 3 -9.21 0.05 9.51
CA ALA A 3 -9.30 -1.29 8.93
C ALA A 3 -10.05 -2.33 9.81
N ILE A 4 -10.31 -2.03 11.10
CA ILE A 4 -11.03 -2.94 11.99
C ILE A 4 -12.50 -3.04 11.56
N VAL A 5 -13.10 -1.93 11.15
CA VAL A 5 -14.52 -1.88 10.75
C VAL A 5 -14.83 -2.87 9.61
N PRO A 6 -14.15 -2.83 8.45
CA PRO A 6 -14.39 -3.80 7.37
C PRO A 6 -14.00 -5.22 7.79
N GLY A 7 -12.94 -5.37 8.60
CA GLY A 7 -12.52 -6.68 9.12
C GLY A 7 -13.59 -7.36 9.98
N VAL A 8 -14.23 -6.62 10.89
CA VAL A 8 -15.32 -7.14 11.73
C VAL A 8 -16.58 -7.41 10.90
N LEU A 9 -16.92 -6.52 9.96
CA LEU A 9 -18.05 -6.71 9.05
C LEU A 9 -17.89 -8.02 8.24
N ARG A 10 -16.68 -8.24 7.71
CA ARG A 10 -16.33 -9.46 6.98
C ARG A 10 -16.38 -10.69 7.88
N ALA A 11 -15.76 -10.64 9.06
CA ALA A 11 -15.65 -11.78 9.96
C ALA A 11 -16.99 -12.24 10.53
N ARG A 12 -17.87 -11.30 10.89
CA ARG A 12 -19.17 -11.62 11.53
C ARG A 12 -20.30 -11.84 10.54
N TRP A 13 -20.42 -10.96 9.53
CA TRP A 13 -21.58 -10.95 8.64
C TRP A 13 -21.26 -11.38 7.21
N ARG A 14 -20.01 -11.81 6.93
CA ARG A 14 -19.56 -12.25 5.61
C ARG A 14 -19.82 -11.22 4.50
N VAL A 15 -19.85 -9.95 4.86
CA VAL A 15 -19.99 -8.85 3.89
C VAL A 15 -18.82 -8.89 2.92
N ASP A 16 -19.03 -8.44 1.69
CA ASP A 16 -17.96 -8.31 0.72
C ASP A 16 -16.92 -7.30 1.21
N GLU A 17 -15.67 -7.77 1.33
CA GLU A 17 -14.58 -6.96 1.87
C GLU A 17 -14.10 -5.90 0.87
N VAL A 18 -14.22 -6.17 -0.43
CA VAL A 18 -13.82 -5.22 -1.48
C VAL A 18 -14.78 -4.05 -1.48
N VAL A 19 -16.09 -4.31 -1.46
CA VAL A 19 -17.10 -3.24 -1.42
C VAL A 19 -16.97 -2.41 -0.15
N THR A 20 -16.87 -3.06 1.03
CA THR A 20 -16.80 -2.33 2.30
C THR A 20 -15.53 -1.49 2.43
N THR A 21 -14.37 -2.00 2.02
CA THR A 21 -13.12 -1.24 2.03
C THR A 21 -13.13 -0.10 1.02
N LEU A 22 -13.66 -0.30 -0.18
CA LEU A 22 -13.79 0.76 -1.18
C LEU A 22 -14.71 1.88 -0.70
N MET A 23 -15.87 1.55 -0.13
CA MET A 23 -16.79 2.55 0.42
C MET A 23 -16.16 3.32 1.59
N LEU A 24 -15.45 2.62 2.49
CA LEU A 24 -14.78 3.25 3.62
C LEU A 24 -13.57 4.10 3.22
N ASN A 25 -12.96 3.88 2.04
CA ASN A 25 -11.92 4.78 1.53
C ASN A 25 -12.50 6.17 1.24
N TYR A 26 -13.68 6.26 0.61
CA TYR A 26 -14.33 7.55 0.37
C TYR A 26 -14.68 8.27 1.67
N VAL A 27 -15.22 7.53 2.65
CA VAL A 27 -15.51 8.08 3.97
C VAL A 27 -14.24 8.60 4.64
N ALA A 28 -13.12 7.87 4.54
CA ALA A 28 -11.85 8.31 5.11
C ALA A 28 -11.35 9.60 4.46
N ILE A 29 -11.37 9.68 3.13
CA ILE A 29 -10.92 10.84 2.37
C ILE A 29 -11.75 12.07 2.76
N LEU A 30 -13.08 11.96 2.71
CA LEU A 30 -13.99 13.06 3.05
C LEU A 30 -13.86 13.46 4.52
N LEU A 31 -13.69 12.50 5.43
CA LEU A 31 -13.46 12.77 6.83
C LEU A 31 -12.15 13.54 7.05
N THR A 32 -11.06 13.11 6.41
CA THR A 32 -9.77 13.81 6.53
C THR A 32 -9.80 15.20 5.89
N SER A 33 -10.48 15.35 4.76
CA SER A 33 -10.69 16.65 4.12
C SER A 33 -11.50 17.58 5.02
N TRP A 34 -12.59 17.08 5.62
CA TRP A 34 -13.38 17.85 6.58
C TRP A 34 -12.56 18.28 7.81
N LEU A 35 -11.78 17.37 8.41
CA LEU A 35 -10.93 17.68 9.55
C LEU A 35 -9.92 18.79 9.23
N VAL A 36 -9.31 18.75 8.05
CA VAL A 36 -8.29 19.72 7.64
C VAL A 36 -8.89 21.07 7.31
N ASN A 37 -10.03 21.10 6.65
CA ASN A 37 -10.68 22.36 6.28
C ASN A 37 -11.33 23.07 7.48
N TYR A 38 -11.83 22.34 8.48
CA TYR A 38 -12.55 22.94 9.61
C TYR A 38 -11.73 23.10 10.89
N TYR A 39 -10.86 22.13 11.23
CA TYR A 39 -10.17 22.12 12.53
C TYR A 39 -8.67 22.35 12.42
N PHE A 40 -8.04 21.83 11.38
CA PHE A 40 -6.58 21.86 11.23
C PHE A 40 -6.11 22.79 10.12
N LEU A 41 -6.95 23.72 9.66
CA LEU A 41 -6.56 24.64 8.60
C LEU A 41 -5.47 25.58 9.11
N ALA A 42 -4.37 25.68 8.36
CA ALA A 42 -3.34 26.65 8.68
C ALA A 42 -3.85 28.09 8.48
N PRO A 43 -3.61 29.01 9.44
CA PRO A 43 -3.83 30.43 9.21
C PRO A 43 -3.06 30.89 7.96
N ASP A 44 -3.71 31.68 7.11
CA ASP A 44 -3.13 32.30 5.91
C ASP A 44 -2.78 31.37 4.73
N ILE A 45 -3.39 30.17 4.66
CA ILE A 45 -3.24 29.27 3.51
C ILE A 45 -4.61 29.05 2.84
N ALA A 46 -4.72 29.41 1.55
CA ALA A 46 -5.94 29.20 0.76
C ALA A 46 -6.19 27.73 0.40
N ASN A 47 -5.15 26.91 0.43
CA ASN A 47 -5.21 25.48 0.14
C ASN A 47 -5.51 24.68 1.41
N SER A 48 -6.31 23.62 1.29
CA SER A 48 -6.67 22.67 2.37
C SER A 48 -5.44 21.92 2.89
N MET A 49 -4.68 22.56 3.78
CA MET A 49 -3.42 22.05 4.32
C MET A 49 -3.30 22.35 5.82
N SER A 50 -2.67 21.44 6.55
CA SER A 50 -2.34 21.66 7.95
C SER A 50 -1.15 22.61 8.13
N PRO A 51 -0.99 23.22 9.32
CA PRO A 51 0.26 23.85 9.71
C PRO A 51 1.45 22.91 9.52
N LEU A 52 2.64 23.49 9.34
CA LEU A 52 3.86 22.68 9.32
C LEU A 52 4.03 21.98 10.65
N ILE A 53 4.36 20.70 10.57
CA ILE A 53 4.71 19.89 11.73
C ILE A 53 5.99 20.47 12.36
N ALA A 54 6.02 20.47 13.70
CA ALA A 54 7.14 20.94 14.49
C ALA A 54 8.44 20.22 14.06
N ARG A 55 9.55 20.95 13.98
CA ARG A 55 10.83 20.42 13.43
C ARG A 55 11.31 19.16 14.15
N GLN A 56 10.98 18.99 15.43
CA GLN A 56 11.35 17.84 16.25
C GLN A 56 10.54 16.58 15.92
N ALA A 57 9.34 16.75 15.39
CA ALA A 57 8.46 15.65 14.99
C ALA A 57 8.63 15.25 13.50
N ARG A 58 9.52 15.94 12.77
CA ARG A 58 9.87 15.60 11.38
C ARG A 58 10.85 14.45 11.38
N LEU A 59 10.66 13.53 10.45
CA LEU A 59 11.64 12.48 10.21
C LEU A 59 12.89 13.11 9.58
N SER A 60 14.08 12.75 10.09
CA SER A 60 15.34 13.33 9.62
C SER A 60 15.65 12.91 8.18
N SER A 61 16.00 13.87 7.34
CA SER A 61 16.52 13.62 6.00
C SER A 61 17.90 12.94 6.09
N LEU A 62 18.10 11.88 5.30
CA LEU A 62 19.34 11.11 5.27
C LEU A 62 20.35 11.71 4.28
N LEU A 63 19.88 12.27 3.17
CA LEU A 63 20.70 12.74 2.06
C LEU A 63 20.11 14.04 1.47
N PRO A 64 20.47 15.22 1.99
CA PRO A 64 20.11 16.49 1.34
C PRO A 64 20.89 16.64 0.02
N PRO A 65 20.28 17.08 -1.11
CA PRO A 65 18.95 17.68 -1.30
C PRO A 65 17.82 16.68 -1.66
N SER A 66 18.03 15.39 -1.51
CA SER A 66 17.02 14.38 -1.85
C SER A 66 15.88 14.33 -0.82
N GLN A 67 14.70 13.84 -1.25
CA GLN A 67 13.58 13.55 -0.35
C GLN A 67 13.80 12.28 0.48
N LEU A 68 15.00 11.68 0.42
CA LEU A 68 15.32 10.48 1.18
C LEU A 68 15.39 10.80 2.67
N THR A 69 14.58 10.08 3.42
CA THR A 69 14.34 10.29 4.83
C THR A 69 14.52 8.98 5.58
N ILE A 70 14.73 9.02 6.90
CA ILE A 70 14.82 7.82 7.74
C ILE A 70 13.61 6.86 7.60
N ALA A 71 12.49 7.37 7.08
CA ALA A 71 11.34 6.61 6.59
C ALA A 71 11.73 5.44 5.67
N PHE A 72 12.74 5.60 4.81
CA PHE A 72 13.19 4.53 3.90
C PHE A 72 13.80 3.37 4.67
N VAL A 73 14.68 3.67 5.63
CA VAL A 73 15.30 2.66 6.50
C VAL A 73 14.23 1.99 7.38
N ALA A 74 13.30 2.78 7.91
CA ALA A 74 12.17 2.25 8.68
C ALA A 74 11.26 1.35 7.82
N ALA A 75 11.02 1.67 6.55
CA ALA A 75 10.25 0.84 5.62
C ALA A 75 10.94 -0.50 5.33
N LEU A 76 12.28 -0.50 5.19
CA LEU A 76 13.06 -1.74 5.08
C LEU A 76 12.96 -2.60 6.35
N LEU A 77 13.05 -1.96 7.53
CA LEU A 77 12.88 -2.65 8.81
C LEU A 77 11.48 -3.26 8.93
N VAL A 78 10.44 -2.50 8.58
CA VAL A 78 9.04 -2.98 8.57
C VAL A 78 8.87 -4.15 7.60
N THR A 79 9.48 -4.11 6.43
CA THR A 79 9.46 -5.23 5.48
C THR A 79 10.18 -6.47 6.03
N GLY A 80 11.31 -6.28 6.72
CA GLY A 80 12.02 -7.36 7.42
C GLY A 80 11.20 -7.95 8.56
N LEU A 81 10.50 -7.11 9.33
CA LEU A 81 9.60 -7.55 10.40
C LEU A 81 8.40 -8.31 9.83
N TYR A 82 7.86 -7.86 8.70
CA TYR A 82 6.82 -8.58 7.95
C TYR A 82 7.31 -9.98 7.53
N ALA A 83 8.52 -10.08 6.97
CA ALA A 83 9.13 -11.36 6.58
C ALA A 83 9.24 -12.30 7.79
N TYR A 84 9.83 -11.81 8.87
CA TYR A 84 9.98 -12.58 10.10
C TYR A 84 8.63 -13.01 10.68
N PHE A 85 7.65 -12.11 10.71
CA PHE A 85 6.31 -12.39 11.21
C PHE A 85 5.63 -13.52 10.41
N PHE A 86 5.66 -13.44 9.08
CA PHE A 86 4.98 -14.43 8.22
C PHE A 86 5.68 -15.79 8.15
N ASP A 87 6.99 -15.85 8.36
CA ASP A 87 7.75 -17.10 8.29
C ASP A 87 7.99 -17.76 9.64
N ARG A 88 8.02 -17.01 10.75
CA ARG A 88 8.42 -17.52 12.07
C ARG A 88 7.32 -17.51 13.12
N THR A 89 6.15 -16.92 12.87
CA THR A 89 5.08 -16.85 13.88
C THR A 89 3.91 -17.78 13.57
N ARG A 90 3.22 -18.25 14.62
CA ARG A 90 1.99 -19.06 14.50
C ARG A 90 0.89 -18.31 13.76
N VAL A 91 0.70 -17.03 14.09
CA VAL A 91 -0.31 -16.18 13.47
C VAL A 91 -0.04 -16.00 11.96
N GLY A 92 1.22 -15.78 11.58
CA GLY A 92 1.62 -15.72 10.17
C GLY A 92 1.35 -17.02 9.41
N TYR A 93 1.61 -18.17 10.04
CA TYR A 93 1.29 -19.48 9.48
C TYR A 93 -0.22 -19.69 9.31
N GLU A 94 -1.02 -19.36 10.32
CA GLU A 94 -2.49 -19.47 10.28
C GLU A 94 -3.07 -18.59 9.17
N LEU A 95 -2.60 -17.34 9.03
CA LEU A 95 -2.99 -16.42 7.96
C LEU A 95 -2.70 -17.02 6.57
N ARG A 96 -1.53 -17.63 6.37
CA ARG A 96 -1.16 -18.28 5.11
C ARG A 96 -2.05 -19.50 4.82
N MET A 97 -2.32 -20.32 5.83
CA MET A 97 -3.21 -21.48 5.69
C MET A 97 -4.64 -21.06 5.31
N VAL A 98 -5.18 -20.04 5.98
CA VAL A 98 -6.51 -19.50 5.66
C VAL A 98 -6.54 -18.97 4.23
N GLY A 99 -5.49 -18.28 3.77
CA GLY A 99 -5.38 -17.79 2.39
C GLY A 99 -5.30 -18.90 1.34
N LEU A 100 -4.67 -20.03 1.65
CA LEU A 100 -4.55 -21.17 0.73
C LEU A 100 -5.83 -22.00 0.65
N ASN A 101 -6.40 -22.37 1.80
CA ASN A 101 -7.63 -23.14 1.86
C ASN A 101 -8.42 -22.87 3.15
N PRO A 102 -9.41 -21.97 3.11
CA PRO A 102 -10.24 -21.65 4.28
C PRO A 102 -11.02 -22.84 4.83
N ARG A 103 -11.38 -23.82 3.99
CA ARG A 103 -12.13 -25.01 4.43
C ARG A 103 -11.23 -25.93 5.24
N PHE A 104 -10.00 -26.15 4.77
CA PHE A 104 -9.00 -26.95 5.48
C PHE A 104 -8.57 -26.28 6.78
N ALA A 105 -8.32 -24.97 6.76
CA ALA A 105 -7.95 -24.22 7.97
C ALA A 105 -8.99 -24.40 9.09
N ARG A 106 -10.29 -24.35 8.75
CA ARG A 106 -11.36 -24.61 9.72
C ARG A 106 -11.37 -26.05 10.23
N ALA A 107 -11.10 -27.02 9.37
CA ALA A 107 -11.07 -28.44 9.74
C ALA A 107 -9.93 -28.76 10.73
N VAL A 108 -8.81 -28.03 10.65
CA VAL A 108 -7.67 -28.14 11.57
C VAL A 108 -7.85 -27.29 12.85
N GLY A 109 -8.98 -26.59 12.98
CA GLY A 109 -9.32 -25.82 14.19
C GLY A 109 -8.86 -24.36 14.20
N ILE A 110 -8.43 -23.81 13.05
CA ILE A 110 -8.07 -22.39 12.94
C ILE A 110 -9.34 -21.54 12.93
N ASP A 111 -9.40 -20.53 13.79
CA ASP A 111 -10.47 -19.54 13.78
C ASP A 111 -10.35 -18.59 12.57
N LEU A 112 -11.20 -18.81 11.57
CA LEU A 112 -11.24 -17.93 10.39
C LEU A 112 -11.63 -16.50 10.74
N ALA A 113 -12.54 -16.28 11.70
CA ALA A 113 -13.03 -14.95 12.00
C ALA A 113 -11.91 -14.11 12.64
N GLY A 114 -11.21 -14.67 13.61
CA GLY A 114 -10.01 -14.09 14.21
C GLY A 114 -8.91 -13.84 13.19
N ALA A 115 -8.60 -14.82 12.33
CA ALA A 115 -7.58 -14.67 11.30
C ALA A 115 -7.87 -13.51 10.33
N VAL A 116 -9.12 -13.35 9.90
CA VAL A 116 -9.55 -12.21 9.07
C VAL A 116 -9.36 -10.90 9.79
N ILE A 117 -9.84 -10.77 11.04
CA ILE A 117 -9.71 -9.53 11.82
C ILE A 117 -8.23 -9.15 11.99
N ILE A 118 -7.37 -10.14 12.32
CA ILE A 118 -5.93 -9.93 12.47
C ILE A 118 -5.31 -9.45 11.15
N ALA A 119 -5.68 -10.05 10.02
CA ALA A 119 -5.19 -9.63 8.70
C ALA A 119 -5.52 -8.15 8.42
N PHE A 120 -6.74 -7.73 8.74
CA PHE A 120 -7.20 -6.35 8.59
C PHE A 120 -6.48 -5.39 9.53
N VAL A 121 -6.29 -5.78 10.79
CA VAL A 121 -5.56 -4.98 11.78
C VAL A 121 -4.12 -4.75 11.35
N ILE A 122 -3.41 -5.81 10.96
CA ILE A 122 -2.00 -5.73 10.52
C ILE A 122 -1.90 -4.84 9.28
N SER A 123 -2.75 -5.07 8.28
CA SER A 123 -2.80 -4.23 7.07
C SER A 123 -3.05 -2.76 7.38
N GLY A 124 -3.96 -2.47 8.32
CA GLY A 124 -4.25 -1.12 8.76
C GLY A 124 -3.10 -0.45 9.53
N ILE A 125 -2.35 -1.21 10.33
CA ILE A 125 -1.14 -0.72 11.01
C ILE A 125 -0.08 -0.36 9.98
N LEU A 126 0.21 -1.28 9.04
CA LEU A 126 1.21 -1.06 7.99
C LEU A 126 0.85 0.13 7.10
N GLY A 127 -0.42 0.24 6.68
CA GLY A 127 -0.91 1.37 5.89
C GLY A 127 -0.85 2.71 6.65
N GLY A 128 -1.19 2.70 7.94
CA GLY A 128 -1.07 3.89 8.80
C GLY A 128 0.37 4.36 8.98
N VAL A 129 1.29 3.42 9.20
CA VAL A 129 2.73 3.71 9.29
C VAL A 129 3.26 4.28 7.97
N ALA A 130 2.87 3.71 6.83
CA ALA A 130 3.25 4.20 5.51
C ALA A 130 2.74 5.64 5.26
N GLY A 131 1.48 5.93 5.59
CA GLY A 131 0.93 7.29 5.50
C GLY A 131 1.65 8.27 6.44
N GLY A 132 1.99 7.82 7.65
CA GLY A 132 2.79 8.59 8.61
C GLY A 132 4.17 8.95 8.07
N PHE A 133 4.86 8.00 7.42
CA PHE A 133 6.15 8.25 6.78
C PHE A 133 6.08 9.31 5.67
N GLN A 134 5.03 9.29 4.86
CA GLN A 134 4.82 10.29 3.81
C GLN A 134 4.63 11.70 4.41
N ILE A 135 3.77 11.82 5.43
CA ILE A 135 3.44 13.11 6.05
C ILE A 135 4.61 13.65 6.87
N LEU A 136 5.22 12.83 7.72
CA LEU A 136 6.29 13.26 8.63
C LEU A 136 7.65 13.41 7.95
N GLY A 137 7.86 12.74 6.82
CA GLY A 137 9.16 12.68 6.15
C GLY A 137 9.26 13.44 4.85
N VAL A 138 8.18 13.55 4.08
CA VAL A 138 8.22 14.22 2.76
C VAL A 138 7.47 15.53 2.81
N ASN A 139 6.19 15.49 3.17
CA ASN A 139 5.32 16.66 3.08
C ASN A 139 5.53 17.65 4.25
N TYR A 140 5.93 17.13 5.42
CA TYR A 140 6.05 17.85 6.70
C TYR A 140 4.77 18.59 7.14
N ARG A 141 3.64 18.26 6.53
CA ARG A 141 2.29 18.71 6.84
C ARG A 141 1.30 17.74 6.19
N PHE A 142 0.06 17.76 6.67
CA PHE A 142 -1.02 17.11 5.96
C PHE A 142 -1.48 18.00 4.81
N ILE A 143 -1.65 17.40 3.63
CA ILE A 143 -2.20 18.05 2.44
C ILE A 143 -3.45 17.25 2.08
N ASP A 144 -4.55 17.92 1.78
CA ASP A 144 -5.73 17.21 1.33
C ASP A 144 -5.42 16.37 0.09
N HIS A 145 -5.97 15.16 0.03
CA HIS A 145 -5.65 14.17 -0.99
C HIS A 145 -4.15 13.82 -1.12
N PHE A 146 -3.37 13.83 -0.03
CA PHE A 146 -1.93 13.49 -0.07
C PHE A 146 -1.62 12.09 -0.63
N SER A 147 -2.60 11.19 -0.70
CA SER A 147 -2.46 9.88 -1.33
C SER A 147 -3.30 9.84 -2.62
N PRO A 148 -2.69 10.12 -3.78
CA PRO A 148 -3.40 10.09 -5.07
C PRO A 148 -3.73 8.67 -5.55
N GLY A 149 -3.34 7.63 -4.79
CA GLY A 149 -3.53 6.24 -5.19
C GLY A 149 -2.46 5.26 -4.69
N TYR A 150 -1.60 5.64 -3.73
CA TYR A 150 -0.49 4.79 -3.27
C TYR A 150 -0.92 3.39 -2.80
N GLY A 151 -2.14 3.25 -2.25
CA GLY A 151 -2.71 1.95 -1.90
C GLY A 151 -2.90 1.02 -3.11
N PHE A 152 -3.37 1.56 -4.24
CA PHE A 152 -3.54 0.78 -5.48
C PHE A 152 -2.20 0.41 -6.11
N THR A 153 -1.23 1.33 -6.10
CA THR A 153 0.15 1.01 -6.48
C THR A 153 0.73 -0.08 -5.58
N GLY A 154 0.42 -0.07 -4.29
CA GLY A 154 0.81 -1.11 -3.33
C GLY A 154 0.28 -2.50 -3.70
N ILE A 155 -0.94 -2.60 -4.24
CA ILE A 155 -1.48 -3.87 -4.76
C ILE A 155 -0.63 -4.38 -5.92
N ALA A 156 -0.30 -3.50 -6.88
CA ALA A 156 0.54 -3.86 -8.02
C ALA A 156 1.94 -4.33 -7.57
N VAL A 157 2.54 -3.64 -6.61
CA VAL A 157 3.83 -4.00 -6.01
C VAL A 157 3.75 -5.36 -5.33
N ALA A 158 2.70 -5.64 -4.56
CA ALA A 158 2.52 -6.92 -3.87
C ALA A 158 2.34 -8.08 -4.86
N LEU A 159 1.61 -7.87 -5.96
CA LEU A 159 1.42 -8.84 -7.04
C LEU A 159 2.74 -9.15 -7.75
N LEU A 160 3.49 -8.11 -8.14
CA LEU A 160 4.79 -8.25 -8.79
C LEU A 160 5.80 -8.95 -7.88
N GLY A 161 5.80 -8.62 -6.59
CA GLY A 161 6.63 -9.26 -5.58
C GLY A 161 6.21 -10.69 -5.19
N ARG A 162 5.04 -11.16 -5.66
CA ARG A 162 4.44 -12.49 -5.36
C ARG A 162 4.41 -12.83 -3.87
N GLY A 163 4.24 -11.82 -3.02
CA GLY A 163 4.26 -11.96 -1.56
C GLY A 163 5.64 -12.22 -0.93
N HIS A 164 6.71 -12.30 -1.72
CA HIS A 164 8.08 -12.46 -1.20
C HIS A 164 8.65 -11.09 -0.77
N PRO A 165 9.19 -10.95 0.46
CA PRO A 165 9.67 -9.66 0.98
C PRO A 165 10.68 -8.95 0.07
N VAL A 166 11.66 -9.70 -0.46
CA VAL A 166 12.65 -9.13 -1.39
C VAL A 166 12.01 -8.69 -2.70
N GLY A 167 11.02 -9.44 -3.20
CA GLY A 167 10.29 -9.09 -4.42
C GLY A 167 9.47 -7.81 -4.23
N ILE A 168 8.85 -7.64 -3.07
CA ILE A 168 8.11 -6.42 -2.68
C ILE A 168 9.05 -5.22 -2.66
N VAL A 169 10.25 -5.33 -2.07
CA VAL A 169 11.23 -4.22 -2.02
C VAL A 169 11.66 -3.82 -3.43
N LEU A 170 12.04 -4.79 -4.27
CA LEU A 170 12.50 -4.50 -5.63
C LEU A 170 11.37 -3.90 -6.49
N ALA A 171 10.15 -4.43 -6.38
CA ALA A 171 8.99 -3.89 -7.06
C ALA A 171 8.66 -2.46 -6.57
N ALA A 172 8.69 -2.21 -5.26
CA ALA A 172 8.44 -0.89 -4.70
C ALA A 172 9.48 0.14 -5.17
N LEU A 173 10.76 -0.24 -5.21
CA LEU A 173 11.83 0.61 -5.74
C LEU A 173 11.63 0.92 -7.22
N PHE A 174 11.23 -0.07 -8.02
CA PHE A 174 10.94 0.12 -9.44
C PHE A 174 9.76 1.08 -9.66
N PHE A 175 8.62 0.85 -9.01
CA PHE A 175 7.46 1.74 -9.12
C PHE A 175 7.75 3.14 -8.57
N GLY A 176 8.51 3.24 -7.48
CA GLY A 176 8.98 4.51 -6.91
C GLY A 176 9.88 5.28 -7.87
N ALA A 177 10.83 4.59 -8.53
CA ALA A 177 11.70 5.18 -9.53
C ALA A 177 10.92 5.67 -10.76
N LEU A 178 9.94 4.90 -11.24
CA LEU A 178 9.05 5.34 -12.33
C LEU A 178 8.22 6.56 -11.94
N SER A 179 7.65 6.57 -10.73
CA SER A 179 6.83 7.69 -10.26
C SER A 179 7.67 8.96 -10.06
N SER A 180 8.83 8.85 -9.40
CA SER A 180 9.72 9.99 -9.16
C SER A 180 10.36 10.50 -10.46
N GLY A 181 10.81 9.59 -11.34
CA GLY A 181 11.34 9.96 -12.65
C GLY A 181 10.27 10.58 -13.54
N GLY A 182 9.04 10.06 -13.46
CA GLY A 182 7.89 10.62 -14.15
C GLY A 182 7.54 12.04 -13.74
N ALA A 183 7.53 12.32 -12.44
CA ALA A 183 7.32 13.66 -11.91
C ALA A 183 8.43 14.64 -12.35
N MET A 184 9.70 14.19 -12.38
CA MET A 184 10.79 15.01 -12.90
C MET A 184 10.64 15.29 -14.40
N ILE A 185 10.29 14.29 -15.21
CA ILE A 185 10.08 14.48 -16.64
C ILE A 185 8.94 15.48 -16.88
N GLN A 186 7.84 15.41 -16.14
CA GLN A 186 6.74 16.38 -16.26
C GLN A 186 7.21 17.81 -15.92
N LEU A 187 8.12 17.98 -14.96
CA LEU A 187 8.61 19.31 -14.59
C LEU A 187 9.55 19.93 -15.64
N PHE A 188 10.28 19.10 -16.39
CA PHE A 188 11.29 19.55 -17.34
C PHE A 188 10.92 19.27 -18.81
N SER A 189 9.73 18.74 -19.08
CA SER A 189 9.23 18.40 -20.42
C SER A 189 7.71 18.47 -20.43
N ASP A 190 7.10 18.81 -21.58
CA ASP A 190 5.64 18.87 -21.77
C ASP A 190 4.97 17.47 -21.82
N ILE A 191 5.54 16.49 -21.14
CA ILE A 191 5.04 15.11 -21.14
C ILE A 191 4.04 14.93 -19.98
N PRO A 192 2.78 14.52 -20.26
CA PRO A 192 1.79 14.27 -19.21
C PRO A 192 2.17 13.08 -18.31
N LEU A 193 1.80 13.17 -17.01
CA LEU A 193 1.94 12.06 -16.05
C LEU A 193 1.19 10.80 -16.46
N ASP A 194 0.16 10.94 -17.31
CA ASP A 194 -0.63 9.83 -17.80
C ASP A 194 0.21 8.80 -18.56
N LEU A 195 1.32 9.20 -19.21
CA LEU A 195 2.23 8.25 -19.83
C LEU A 195 2.90 7.33 -18.80
N ILE A 196 3.27 7.85 -17.63
CA ILE A 196 3.83 7.03 -16.55
C ILE A 196 2.77 6.09 -16.00
N ASN A 197 1.52 6.54 -15.86
CA ASN A 197 0.41 5.69 -15.43
C ASN A 197 0.15 4.56 -16.43
N ILE A 198 0.19 4.84 -17.74
CA ILE A 198 0.07 3.84 -18.81
C ILE A 198 1.24 2.85 -18.76
N LEU A 199 2.48 3.33 -18.56
CA LEU A 199 3.65 2.46 -18.42
C LEU A 199 3.53 1.53 -17.21
N GLN A 200 3.18 2.07 -16.03
CA GLN A 200 2.95 1.28 -14.82
C GLN A 200 1.83 0.26 -15.02
N GLY A 201 0.73 0.65 -15.66
CA GLY A 201 -0.37 -0.25 -16.01
C GLY A 201 0.06 -1.36 -16.98
N THR A 202 0.87 -1.02 -17.97
CA THR A 202 1.41 -1.99 -18.94
C THR A 202 2.33 -3.00 -18.25
N VAL A 203 3.24 -2.54 -17.39
CA VAL A 203 4.09 -3.43 -16.57
C VAL A 203 3.23 -4.33 -15.68
N MET A 204 2.18 -3.79 -15.05
CA MET A 204 1.27 -4.60 -14.24
C MET A 204 0.57 -5.67 -15.08
N ILE A 205 0.08 -5.33 -16.27
CA ILE A 205 -0.54 -6.29 -17.20
C ILE A 205 0.45 -7.41 -17.52
N PHE A 206 1.69 -7.10 -17.91
CA PHE A 206 2.71 -8.12 -18.18
C PHE A 206 3.10 -8.93 -16.95
N ALA A 207 3.11 -8.33 -15.76
CA ALA A 207 3.43 -9.02 -14.51
C ALA A 207 2.32 -10.00 -14.08
N VAL A 208 1.06 -9.64 -14.31
CA VAL A 208 -0.12 -10.45 -13.96
C VAL A 208 -0.39 -11.53 -15.01
N ILE A 209 -0.15 -11.23 -16.29
CA ILE A 209 -0.24 -12.23 -17.36
C ILE A 209 0.89 -13.24 -17.13
N GLU A 210 0.55 -14.35 -16.50
CA GLU A 210 1.40 -15.53 -16.49
C GLU A 210 1.43 -16.08 -17.92
N LEU A 211 2.38 -15.60 -18.74
CA LEU A 211 2.56 -16.01 -20.14
C LEU A 211 2.56 -17.55 -20.28
N SER A 212 3.07 -18.25 -19.24
CA SER A 212 3.10 -19.70 -19.13
C SER A 212 1.73 -20.40 -19.00
N ARG A 213 0.67 -19.68 -18.62
CA ARG A 213 -0.70 -20.21 -18.53
C ARG A 213 -1.56 -19.89 -19.74
N LEU A 214 -1.08 -19.04 -20.66
CA LEU A 214 -1.83 -18.76 -21.89
C LEU A 214 -1.95 -20.03 -22.73
N PRO A 215 -3.16 -20.43 -23.14
CA PRO A 215 -3.37 -21.65 -23.94
C PRO A 215 -2.65 -21.57 -25.30
N LEU A 216 -2.41 -20.36 -25.82
CA LEU A 216 -1.65 -20.11 -27.05
C LEU A 216 -0.16 -20.44 -26.89
N VAL A 217 0.46 -20.05 -25.77
CA VAL A 217 1.89 -20.33 -25.48
C VAL A 217 2.09 -21.82 -25.17
N LYS A 218 1.15 -22.44 -24.45
CA LYS A 218 1.16 -23.91 -24.24
C LYS A 218 1.03 -24.71 -25.54
N ARG A 219 0.30 -24.21 -26.55
CA ARG A 219 0.22 -24.85 -27.86
C ARG A 219 1.53 -24.71 -28.63
N TRP A 220 2.16 -23.53 -28.61
CA TRP A 220 3.47 -23.31 -29.23
C TRP A 220 4.59 -24.16 -28.60
N LEU A 221 4.65 -24.25 -27.27
CA LEU A 221 5.64 -25.06 -26.55
C LEU A 221 5.42 -26.58 -26.64
N ARG A 222 4.28 -27.05 -27.16
CA ARG A 222 4.04 -28.48 -27.44
C ARG A 222 4.45 -28.90 -28.84
N HIS A 223 4.73 -27.92 -29.72
CA HIS A 223 5.13 -28.13 -31.11
C HIS A 223 6.59 -27.74 -31.38
N ALA A 224 7.32 -27.32 -30.34
CA ALA A 224 8.78 -27.16 -30.32
C ALA A 224 9.38 -28.26 -29.45
#